data_AF-V5HDL3-F1
#
_entry.id   AF-V5HDL3-F1
#
_cell.length_a   1.000
_cell.length_b   1.000
_cell.length_c   1.000
_cell.angle_alpha   90.00
_cell.angle_beta   90.00
_cell.angle_gamma   90.00
#
_symmetry.space_group_name_H-M   'P 1'
#
loop_
_entity.id
_entity.type
_entity.pdbx_description
1 polymer ?
#
loop_
_entity_poly.entity_id
_entity_poly.type
_entity_poly.pdbx_seq_one_letter_code
_entity_poly.pdbx_strand_id
1 'polypeptide(L)'
;THVGIIDHVTVTDAALGKKMVISYGGQLTQALNDSPSLKFTMTKNNGGGQVPCINDLGSCQFDLCGGTSDKEKEIGAPWNNTCPIPVGSYDTSVSLKIPYLAMLFI
;
A
#
# COMPACT_ATOMS: atom_id res chain seq x y z
N THR A 1 -16.89 -15.05 7.33
CA THR A 1 -16.93 -14.25 6.10
C THR A 1 -15.80 -13.24 6.15
N HIS A 2 -14.93 -13.19 5.14
CA HIS A 2 -13.82 -12.23 5.10
C HIS A 2 -14.34 -10.86 4.65
N VAL A 3 -13.99 -9.79 5.37
CA VAL A 3 -14.44 -8.41 5.10
C VAL A 3 -13.80 -7.86 3.82
N GLY A 4 -12.53 -8.19 3.58
CA GLY A 4 -11.80 -7.89 2.36
C GLY A 4 -11.16 -9.14 1.76
N ILE A 5 -11.13 -9.21 0.44
CA ILE A 5 -10.50 -10.26 -0.36
C ILE A 5 -9.52 -9.57 -1.30
N ILE A 6 -8.29 -10.07 -1.38
CA ILE A 6 -7.29 -9.59 -2.35
C ILE A 6 -7.27 -10.60 -3.50
N ASP A 7 -7.66 -10.16 -4.69
CA ASP A 7 -7.72 -11.02 -5.88
C ASP A 7 -6.36 -11.10 -6.56
N HIS A 8 -5.63 -9.99 -6.59
CA HIS A 8 -4.30 -9.96 -7.17
C HIS A 8 -3.43 -8.85 -6.57
N VAL A 9 -2.11 -9.10 -6.61
CA VAL A 9 -1.08 -8.11 -6.35
C VAL A 9 0.02 -8.33 -7.38
N THR A 10 0.39 -7.28 -8.11
CA THR A 10 1.49 -7.29 -9.07
C THR A 10 2.47 -6.20 -8.70
N VAL A 11 3.76 -6.53 -8.75
CA VAL A 11 4.85 -5.60 -8.49
C VAL A 11 5.72 -5.54 -9.73
N THR A 12 5.92 -4.34 -10.26
CA THR A 12 6.71 -4.10 -11.49
C THR A 12 7.78 -3.04 -11.23
N ASP A 13 8.84 -3.08 -12.02
CA ASP A 13 9.97 -2.13 -11.97
C ASP A 13 10.60 -1.95 -10.58
N ALA A 14 10.60 -3.02 -9.78
CA ALA A 14 11.24 -3.08 -8.47
C ALA A 14 12.77 -3.16 -8.60
N ALA A 15 13.40 -2.05 -8.99
CA ALA A 15 14.85 -1.91 -9.08
C ALA A 15 15.34 -0.60 -8.47
N LEU A 16 16.58 -0.58 -7.99
CA LEU A 16 17.22 0.62 -7.45
C LEU A 16 17.20 1.77 -8.47
N GLY A 17 16.85 2.97 -8.00
CA GLY A 17 16.76 4.17 -8.83
C GLY A 17 15.51 4.23 -9.72
N LYS A 18 14.73 3.14 -9.82
CA LYS A 18 13.48 3.10 -10.59
C LYS A 18 12.26 3.39 -9.73
N LYS A 19 11.14 3.64 -10.40
CA LYS A 19 9.82 3.76 -9.79
C LYS A 19 9.17 2.38 -9.81
N MET A 20 9.10 1.75 -8.65
CA MET A 20 8.34 0.52 -8.45
C MET A 20 6.85 0.84 -8.52
N VAL A 21 6.08 0.01 -9.19
CA VAL A 21 4.63 0.11 -9.23
C VAL A 21 4.03 -1.15 -8.62
N ILE A 22 3.21 -0.97 -7.59
CA ILE A 22 2.45 -2.03 -6.94
C ILE A 22 0.99 -1.85 -7.34
N SER A 23 0.47 -2.74 -8.18
CA SER A 23 -0.95 -2.77 -8.55
C SER A 23 -1.64 -3.88 -7.79
N TYR A 24 -2.79 -3.57 -7.21
CA TYR A 24 -3.56 -4.53 -6.43
C TYR A 24 -5.05 -4.36 -6.69
N GLY A 25 -5.71 -5.51 -6.71
CA GLY A 25 -7.15 -5.62 -6.92
C GLY A 25 -7.77 -6.48 -5.84
N GLY A 26 -8.98 -6.12 -5.41
CA GLY A 26 -9.68 -6.86 -4.38
C GLY A 26 -11.12 -6.43 -4.19
N GLN A 27 -11.81 -7.12 -3.30
CA GLN A 27 -13.24 -6.91 -3.02
C GLN A 27 -13.47 -6.64 -1.54
N LEU A 28 -14.28 -5.64 -1.24
CA LEU A 28 -14.88 -5.45 0.07
C LEU A 28 -16.29 -6.03 0.07
N THR A 29 -16.51 -7.04 0.91
CA THR A 29 -17.82 -7.68 1.09
C THR A 29 -18.68 -6.95 2.12
N GLN A 30 -18.07 -6.07 2.92
CA GLN A 30 -18.72 -5.19 3.89
C GLN A 30 -18.08 -3.80 3.83
N ALA A 31 -18.88 -2.77 4.06
CA ALA A 31 -18.39 -1.39 4.11
C ALA A 31 -17.48 -1.19 5.32
N LEU A 32 -16.43 -0.38 5.16
CA LEU A 32 -15.52 -0.04 6.24
C LEU A 32 -15.80 1.40 6.71
N ASN A 33 -16.37 1.53 7.90
CA ASN A 33 -16.84 2.82 8.43
C ASN A 33 -15.86 3.46 9.42
N ASP A 34 -15.02 2.66 10.08
CA ASP A 34 -14.26 3.06 11.28
C ASP A 34 -12.82 3.52 10.96
N SER A 35 -12.63 4.25 9.86
CA SER A 35 -11.31 4.75 9.43
C SER A 35 -10.22 3.66 9.44
N PRO A 36 -10.35 2.63 8.58
CA PRO A 36 -9.41 1.53 8.56
C PRO A 36 -8.00 2.01 8.17
N SER A 37 -6.98 1.25 8.59
CA SER A 37 -5.59 1.49 8.19
C SER A 37 -5.03 0.29 7.43
N LEU A 38 -4.18 0.57 6.46
CA LEU A 38 -3.43 -0.43 5.69
C LEU A 38 -2.01 -0.51 6.24
N LYS A 39 -1.64 -1.69 6.72
CA LYS A 39 -0.27 -1.98 7.18
C LYS A 39 0.48 -2.74 6.09
N PHE A 40 1.47 -2.09 5.48
CA PHE A 40 2.41 -2.72 4.58
C PHE A 40 3.67 -3.12 5.35
N THR A 41 4.17 -4.33 5.14
CA THR A 41 5.37 -4.85 5.82
C THR A 41 6.35 -5.36 4.80
N MET A 42 7.56 -4.81 4.83
CA MET A 42 8.67 -5.21 3.99
C MET A 42 9.77 -5.81 4.86
N THR A 43 10.22 -7.00 4.53
CA THR A 43 11.30 -7.69 5.24
C THR A 43 12.46 -7.95 4.29
N LYS A 44 13.67 -7.87 4.81
CA LYS A 44 14.86 -8.30 4.06
C LYS A 44 14.85 -9.82 3.94
N ASN A 45 15.37 -10.32 2.82
CA ASN A 45 15.61 -11.75 2.66
C ASN A 45 16.61 -12.26 3.71
N ASN A 46 16.63 -13.58 3.92
CA ASN A 46 17.59 -14.27 4.79
C ASN A 46 17.58 -13.79 6.27
N GLY A 47 16.42 -13.38 6.79
CA GLY A 47 16.28 -13.05 8.21
C GLY A 47 16.78 -11.66 8.62
N GLY A 48 17.05 -10.76 7.66
CA GLY A 48 17.55 -9.40 7.93
C GLY A 48 16.55 -8.43 8.57
N GLY A 49 15.42 -8.93 9.09
CA GLY A 49 14.40 -8.16 9.80
C GLY A 49 13.50 -7.31 8.89
N GLN A 50 12.63 -6.52 9.53
CA GLN A 50 11.79 -5.55 8.84
C GLN A 50 12.60 -4.35 8.38
N VAL A 51 12.32 -3.90 7.16
CA VAL A 51 12.80 -2.63 6.63
C VAL A 51 11.92 -1.52 7.22
N PRO A 52 12.49 -0.49 7.87
CA PRO A 52 11.71 0.62 8.42
C PRO A 52 11.01 1.42 7.32
N CYS A 53 9.93 2.13 7.68
CA CYS A 53 9.29 3.07 6.77
C CYS A 53 10.18 4.31 6.58
N ILE A 54 10.65 4.54 5.35
CA ILE A 54 11.43 5.70 4.95
C ILE A 54 10.80 6.28 3.70
N ASN A 55 10.21 7.47 3.78
CA ASN A 55 9.53 8.14 2.66
C ASN A 55 8.54 7.21 1.94
N ASP A 56 7.63 6.59 2.71
CA ASP A 56 6.61 5.65 2.25
C ASP A 56 7.13 4.33 1.64
N LEU A 57 8.44 4.07 1.74
CA LEU A 57 9.07 2.82 1.34
C LEU A 57 9.48 2.00 2.57
N GLY A 58 9.08 0.73 2.63
CA GLY A 58 9.41 -0.18 3.72
C GLY A 58 8.18 -0.61 4.50
N SER A 59 8.31 -0.88 5.80
CA SER A 59 7.17 -1.30 6.63
C SER A 59 6.39 -0.08 7.10
N CYS A 60 5.45 0.40 6.28
CA CYS A 60 4.65 1.61 6.50
C CYS A 60 3.20 1.29 6.87
N GLN A 61 2.54 2.24 7.54
CA GLN A 61 1.11 2.21 7.81
C GLN A 61 0.48 3.44 7.17
N PHE A 62 -0.66 3.23 6.50
CA PHE A 62 -1.37 4.26 5.75
C PHE A 62 -2.82 4.33 6.21
N ASP A 63 -3.32 5.54 6.44
CA ASP A 63 -4.72 5.75 6.73
C ASP A 63 -5.52 5.67 5.43
N LEU A 64 -6.52 4.77 5.40
CA LEU A 64 -7.37 4.62 4.23
C LEU A 64 -8.45 5.70 4.17
N CYS A 65 -8.74 6.38 5.28
CA CYS A 65 -9.72 7.47 5.31
C CYS A 65 -9.11 8.72 5.92
N GLY A 66 -9.18 9.84 5.21
CA GLY A 66 -8.68 11.13 5.69
C GLY A 66 -7.15 11.23 5.73
N GLY A 67 -6.42 10.31 5.11
CA GLY A 67 -4.97 10.37 5.04
C GLY A 67 -4.50 11.62 4.29
N THR A 68 -3.35 12.16 4.68
CA THR A 68 -2.89 13.48 4.20
C THR A 68 -1.69 13.39 3.26
N SER A 69 -0.93 12.30 3.34
CA SER A 69 0.19 12.04 2.46
C SER A 69 -0.25 11.78 1.02
N ASP A 70 0.66 12.01 0.08
CA ASP A 70 0.39 11.74 -1.33
C ASP A 70 0.07 10.27 -1.57
N LYS A 71 0.67 9.36 -0.79
CA LYS A 71 0.45 7.92 -0.88
C LYS A 71 -0.88 7.48 -0.32
N GLU A 72 -1.30 8.03 0.81
CA GLU A 72 -2.65 7.77 1.34
C GLU A 72 -3.74 8.27 0.39
N LYS A 73 -3.53 9.44 -0.23
CA LYS A 73 -4.45 9.94 -1.26
C LYS A 73 -4.48 9.07 -2.51
N GLU A 74 -3.32 8.55 -2.94
CA GLU A 74 -3.22 7.63 -4.08
C GLU A 74 -3.93 6.29 -3.78
N ILE A 75 -3.70 5.73 -2.59
CA ILE A 75 -4.39 4.52 -2.10
C ILE A 75 -5.89 4.76 -1.98
N GLY A 76 -6.28 5.89 -1.38
CA GLY A 76 -7.65 6.27 -1.06
C GLY A 76 -8.47 6.78 -2.23
N ALA A 77 -7.84 7.06 -3.37
CA ALA A 77 -8.50 7.63 -4.55
C ALA A 77 -9.79 6.89 -4.97
N PRO A 78 -9.89 5.54 -4.95
CA PRO A 78 -11.09 4.83 -5.39
C PRO A 78 -12.34 5.12 -4.54
N TRP A 79 -12.19 5.56 -3.29
CA TRP A 79 -13.29 5.98 -2.41
C TRP A 79 -13.12 7.44 -1.94
N ASN A 80 -12.42 8.25 -2.75
CA ASN A 80 -12.17 9.66 -2.53
C ASN A 80 -11.48 9.99 -1.19
N ASN A 81 -10.74 9.02 -0.62
CA ASN A 81 -10.06 9.11 0.68
C ASN A 81 -11.02 9.53 1.81
N THR A 82 -12.29 9.17 1.69
CA THR A 82 -13.33 9.47 2.67
C THR A 82 -13.99 8.19 3.14
N CYS A 83 -14.30 8.12 4.43
CA CYS A 83 -15.14 7.06 4.98
C CYS A 83 -16.62 7.44 4.88
N PRO A 84 -17.54 6.47 4.75
CA PRO A 84 -17.26 5.02 4.71
C PRO A 84 -16.72 4.54 3.36
N ILE A 85 -15.83 3.53 3.38
CA ILE A 85 -15.40 2.83 2.15
C ILE A 85 -16.52 1.87 1.75
N PRO A 86 -17.17 2.04 0.58
CA PRO A 86 -18.31 1.23 0.21
C PRO A 86 -17.94 -0.23 -0.07
N VAL A 87 -18.96 -1.09 -0.18
CA VAL A 87 -18.78 -2.43 -0.75
C VAL A 87 -18.51 -2.32 -2.24
N GLY A 88 -17.62 -3.16 -2.76
CA GLY A 88 -17.28 -3.11 -4.18
C GLY A 88 -15.98 -3.84 -4.51
N SER A 89 -15.67 -3.86 -5.80
CA SER A 89 -14.37 -4.26 -6.32
C SER A 89 -13.52 -3.02 -6.56
N TYR A 90 -12.25 -3.09 -6.17
CA TYR A 90 -11.30 -2.01 -6.25
C TYR A 90 -10.07 -2.50 -6.99
N ASP A 91 -9.65 -1.74 -7.99
CA ASP A 91 -8.40 -1.93 -8.70
C ASP A 91 -7.61 -0.62 -8.63
N THR A 92 -6.44 -0.66 -8.03
CA THR A 92 -5.61 0.52 -7.85
C THR A 92 -4.14 0.18 -7.96
N SER A 93 -3.33 1.21 -8.16
CA SER A 93 -1.88 1.09 -8.26
C SER A 93 -1.22 2.22 -7.50
N VAL A 94 -0.17 1.88 -6.74
CA VAL A 94 0.66 2.86 -6.06
C VAL A 94 2.07 2.84 -6.61
N SER A 95 2.63 4.01 -6.85
CA SER A 95 3.99 4.12 -7.37
C SER A 95 4.97 4.68 -6.35
N LEU A 96 6.04 3.94 -6.07
CA LEU A 96 7.07 4.29 -5.08
C LEU A 96 8.43 4.38 -5.76
N LYS A 97 9.19 5.45 -5.50
CA LYS A 97 10.56 5.57 -6.00
C LYS A 97 11.48 4.79 -5.07
N ILE A 98 12.23 3.82 -5.60
CA ILE A 98 13.28 3.14 -4.84
C ILE A 98 14.54 4.00 -4.92
N PRO A 99 14.97 4.66 -3.83
CA PRO A 99 16.18 5.46 -3.85
C PRO A 99 17.40 4.57 -3.99
N TYR A 100 18.48 5.06 -4.63
CA TYR A 100 19.74 4.33 -4.69
C TYR A 100 20.30 4.00 -3.29
N LEU A 101 20.05 4.88 -2.32
CA LEU A 101 20.41 4.67 -0.91
C LEU A 101 19.72 3.45 -0.29
N ALA A 102 18.66 2.91 -0.89
CA ALA A 102 18.05 1.67 -0.43
C ALA A 102 19.05 0.49 -0.47
N MET A 103 20.10 0.55 -1.31
CA MET A 103 21.19 -0.44 -1.30
C MET A 103 21.88 -0.58 0.06
N LEU A 104 21.89 0.47 0.90
CA LEU A 104 22.47 0.37 2.26
C LEU A 104 21.59 -0.44 3.23
N PHE A 105 20.34 -0.71 2.84
CA PHE A 105 19.35 -1.36 3.69
C PHE A 105 18.86 -2.70 3.12
N ILE A 106 19.17 -3.06 1.89
CA ILE A 106 18.74 -4.31 1.22
C ILE A 106 19.91 -5.28 1.13
#